data_AF-A0A6C0HV10-F1
#
_entry.id   AF-A0A6C0HV10-F1
#
_cell.length_a   1.000
_cell.length_b   1.000
_cell.length_c   1.000
_cell.angle_alpha   90.00
_cell.angle_beta   90.00
_cell.angle_gamma   90.00
#
_symmetry.space_group_name_H-M   'P 1'
#
loop_
_entity.id
_entity.type
_entity.pdbx_description
1 polymer ?
#
loop_
_entity_poly.entity_id
_entity_poly.type
_entity_poly.pdbx_seq_one_letter_code
_entity_poly.pdbx_strand_id
1 'polypeptide(L)'
;MNQQPTPSQKRTVRFSMNDTEKKNDSDDTNEHIHLKIQFWAENPNVLLDKHTMLEFYPMDSMSFNQKLNAVTRSVLLITLIMICFVRNIPRILFLSILSLAAIWGMYQFYAPREGMEPGDVYGSLDTSSINTFSKLATDSNASSELYQQPSPNNPFSNVLVSDYDDNPQKLPAPPISNPTINKMVMDNAVQSIQNAHPNLPNISDKLFRNIHGEMDIKEQLNFEQSLRQFNSNPSTTIPNDQGAFAQFCYGDMISCKEGNLFACSRNTSHYNNY
;
A
#
# COMPACT_ATOMS: atom_id res chain seq x y z
N MET A 1 6.40 -34.46 -57.33
CA MET A 1 7.49 -34.61 -56.34
C MET A 1 7.11 -33.73 -55.17
N ASN A 2 6.45 -34.31 -54.16
CA ASN A 2 5.87 -33.59 -53.03
C ASN A 2 6.96 -33.34 -51.98
N GLN A 3 7.17 -32.08 -51.58
CA GLN A 3 7.94 -31.73 -50.40
C GLN A 3 7.00 -31.10 -49.38
N GLN A 4 6.76 -31.81 -48.28
CA GLN A 4 6.10 -31.29 -47.08
C GLN A 4 7.08 -30.40 -46.29
N PRO A 5 6.63 -29.32 -45.63
CA PRO A 5 7.46 -28.56 -44.71
C PRO A 5 7.48 -29.19 -43.31
N THR A 6 8.68 -29.34 -42.74
CA THR A 6 8.96 -29.84 -41.38
C THR A 6 8.60 -28.81 -40.29
N PRO A 7 8.19 -29.25 -39.08
CA PRO A 7 7.76 -28.34 -38.01
C PRO A 7 8.94 -27.66 -37.29
N SER A 8 8.77 -26.36 -37.01
CA SER A 8 9.71 -25.52 -36.27
C SER A 8 9.76 -25.91 -34.78
N GLN A 9 10.94 -26.32 -34.31
CA GLN A 9 11.20 -26.74 -32.93
C GLN A 9 11.55 -25.49 -32.08
N LYS A 10 10.67 -25.12 -31.13
CA LYS A 10 10.92 -24.02 -30.18
C LYS A 10 12.05 -24.42 -29.22
N ARG A 11 13.15 -23.65 -29.20
CA ARG A 11 14.30 -23.82 -28.31
C ARG A 11 14.01 -23.12 -26.98
N THR A 12 13.70 -23.87 -25.93
CA THR A 12 13.59 -23.37 -24.55
C THR A 12 14.99 -23.30 -23.92
N VAL A 13 15.44 -22.09 -23.58
CA VAL A 13 16.66 -21.88 -22.80
C VAL A 13 16.26 -21.81 -21.32
N ARG A 14 16.69 -22.79 -20.52
CA ARG A 14 16.57 -22.75 -19.06
C ARG A 14 17.83 -22.09 -18.51
N PHE A 15 17.70 -20.96 -17.81
CA PHE A 15 18.79 -20.38 -17.03
C PHE A 15 18.90 -21.14 -15.70
N SER A 16 20.02 -21.83 -15.51
CA SER A 16 20.40 -22.47 -14.24
C SER A 16 21.26 -21.49 -13.44
N MET A 17 20.82 -21.15 -12.24
CA MET A 17 21.40 -20.12 -11.38
C MET A 17 22.52 -20.65 -10.46
N ASN A 18 23.33 -21.59 -10.95
CA ASN A 18 24.42 -22.21 -10.18
C ASN A 18 25.83 -22.04 -10.81
N ASP A 19 25.95 -21.34 -11.94
CA ASP A 19 27.23 -21.24 -12.68
C ASP A 19 27.99 -19.91 -12.45
N THR A 20 27.59 -19.11 -11.46
CA THR A 20 28.32 -17.90 -11.05
C THR A 20 28.85 -18.04 -9.63
N GLU A 21 29.72 -19.02 -9.41
CA GLU A 21 30.56 -19.08 -8.21
C GLU A 21 32.03 -19.27 -8.62
N LYS A 22 32.86 -18.30 -8.20
CA LYS A 22 34.34 -18.23 -8.24
C LYS A 22 35.00 -17.82 -9.57
N LYS A 23 35.45 -16.57 -9.63
CA LYS A 23 36.76 -16.12 -9.11
C LYS A 23 37.12 -14.79 -9.79
N ASN A 24 37.31 -13.72 -9.01
CA ASN A 24 38.33 -12.69 -9.23
C ASN A 24 38.40 -11.84 -7.96
N ASP A 25 39.43 -12.13 -7.16
CA ASP A 25 39.95 -11.27 -6.10
C ASP A 25 40.49 -9.96 -6.69
N SER A 26 40.56 -8.95 -5.82
CA SER A 26 41.20 -7.63 -5.95
C SER A 26 40.56 -6.64 -6.92
N ASP A 27 39.75 -5.72 -6.37
CA ASP A 27 40.13 -4.32 -6.11
C ASP A 27 38.90 -3.38 -6.16
N ASP A 28 38.82 -2.47 -5.20
CA ASP A 28 37.81 -1.40 -4.97
C ASP A 28 36.36 -1.77 -4.58
N THR A 29 36.19 -2.24 -3.34
CA THR A 29 34.94 -2.08 -2.57
C THR A 29 34.82 -0.64 -2.03
N ASN A 30 34.19 0.26 -2.79
CA ASN A 30 33.50 1.41 -2.19
C ASN A 30 32.07 0.98 -1.81
N GLU A 31 32.00 0.18 -0.75
CA GLU A 31 30.75 -0.22 -0.11
C GLU A 31 30.31 0.96 0.79
N HIS A 32 29.28 1.70 0.37
CA HIS A 32 28.61 2.64 1.25
C HIS A 32 27.92 1.84 2.36
N ILE A 33 28.63 1.61 3.45
CA ILE A 33 28.08 1.12 4.71
C ILE A 33 26.99 2.12 5.12
N HIS A 34 25.72 1.75 4.93
CA HIS A 34 24.60 2.46 5.55
C HIS A 34 24.70 2.24 7.06
N LEU A 35 25.52 3.06 7.71
CA LEU A 35 25.62 3.10 9.16
C LEU A 35 24.22 3.37 9.71
N LYS A 36 23.68 2.44 10.50
CA LYS A 36 22.39 2.61 11.16
C LYS A 36 22.47 3.81 12.11
N ILE A 37 21.92 4.95 11.68
CA ILE A 37 21.92 6.19 12.45
C ILE A 37 20.97 6.01 13.64
N GLN A 38 21.51 6.14 14.86
CA GLN A 38 20.75 6.09 16.10
C GLN A 38 19.98 7.40 16.33
N PHE A 39 18.91 7.34 17.12
CA PHE A 39 18.16 8.54 17.50
C PHE A 39 18.96 9.37 18.50
N TRP A 40 18.81 10.71 18.46
CA TRP A 40 19.60 11.62 19.30
C TRP A 40 19.43 11.44 20.81
N ALA A 41 18.31 10.85 21.27
CA ALA A 41 18.13 10.56 22.69
C ALA A 41 18.99 9.38 23.18
N GLU A 42 19.41 8.49 22.29
CA GLU A 42 20.35 7.40 22.59
C GLU A 42 21.79 7.91 22.49
N ASN A 43 22.08 8.69 21.44
CA ASN A 43 23.39 9.28 21.24
C ASN A 43 23.27 10.76 20.79
N PRO A 44 23.48 11.73 21.69
CA PRO A 44 23.31 13.16 21.36
C PRO A 44 24.38 13.67 20.38
N ASN A 45 25.54 13.00 20.30
CA ASN A 45 26.61 13.41 19.38
C ASN A 45 26.21 13.25 17.91
N VAL A 46 25.16 12.45 17.61
CA VAL A 46 24.63 12.29 16.25
C VAL A 46 24.19 13.62 15.64
N LEU A 47 23.76 14.59 16.46
CA LEU A 47 23.29 15.88 15.97
C LEU A 47 24.43 16.74 15.39
N LEU A 48 25.67 16.50 15.80
CA LEU A 48 26.87 17.27 15.42
C LEU A 48 27.84 16.50 14.52
N ASP A 49 27.40 15.36 13.97
CA ASP A 49 28.25 14.55 13.12
C ASP A 49 28.52 15.23 11.77
N LYS A 50 29.77 15.19 11.30
CA LYS A 50 30.25 15.95 10.13
C LYS A 50 29.51 15.59 8.85
N HIS A 51 29.07 14.33 8.74
CA HIS A 51 28.39 13.81 7.56
C HIS A 51 26.91 14.19 7.50
N THR A 52 26.27 14.42 8.65
CA THR A 52 24.81 14.65 8.74
C THR A 52 24.45 16.05 9.25
N MET A 53 25.44 16.90 9.59
CA MET A 53 25.22 18.23 10.15
C MET A 53 24.51 19.20 9.19
N LEU A 54 24.57 18.98 7.87
CA LEU A 54 23.90 19.81 6.86
C LEU A 54 22.51 19.26 6.46
N GLU A 55 22.09 18.14 7.05
CA GLU A 55 20.77 17.54 6.82
C GLU A 55 19.74 18.16 7.77
N PHE A 56 19.15 19.28 7.33
CA PHE A 56 18.13 20.01 8.11
C PHE A 56 16.69 19.58 7.75
N TYR A 57 16.48 18.91 6.62
CA TYR A 57 15.14 18.55 6.14
C TYR A 57 15.00 17.04 5.91
N PRO A 58 13.88 16.40 6.32
CA PRO A 58 13.66 14.97 6.10
C PRO A 58 13.40 14.69 4.61
N MET A 59 14.19 13.81 4.01
CA MET A 59 14.03 13.35 2.63
C MET A 59 13.51 11.91 2.60
N ASP A 60 12.79 11.51 1.54
CA ASP A 60 12.19 10.17 1.45
C ASP A 60 13.21 9.03 1.47
N SER A 61 14.44 9.28 1.02
CA SER A 61 15.56 8.34 1.04
C SER A 61 16.17 8.08 2.44
N MET A 62 15.78 8.85 3.46
CA MET A 62 16.35 8.76 4.80
C MET A 62 15.65 7.74 5.70
N SER A 63 16.41 7.14 6.61
CA SER A 63 15.83 6.29 7.67
C SER A 63 14.97 7.10 8.64
N PHE A 64 14.02 6.44 9.32
CA PHE A 64 13.13 7.12 10.29
C PHE A 64 13.89 7.91 11.36
N ASN A 65 14.93 7.31 11.95
CA ASN A 65 15.79 7.98 12.94
C ASN A 65 16.52 9.19 12.37
N GLN A 66 16.99 9.08 11.12
CA GLN A 66 17.66 10.18 10.44
C GLN A 66 16.70 11.34 10.13
N LYS A 67 15.46 11.04 9.72
CA LYS A 67 14.40 12.05 9.53
C LYS A 67 14.13 12.80 10.83
N LEU A 68 14.00 12.07 11.95
CA LEU A 68 13.81 12.67 13.27
C LEU A 68 14.99 13.56 13.70
N ASN A 69 16.22 13.08 13.51
CA ASN A 69 17.43 13.84 13.83
C ASN A 69 17.54 15.11 12.98
N ALA A 70 17.19 15.05 11.69
CA ALA A 70 17.16 16.22 10.80
C ALA A 70 16.17 17.29 11.28
N VAL A 71 14.97 16.87 11.71
CA VAL A 71 13.97 17.78 12.29
C VAL A 71 14.47 18.39 13.60
N THR A 72 15.10 17.60 14.48
CA THR A 72 15.70 18.12 15.73
C THR A 72 16.80 19.15 15.45
N ARG A 73 17.66 18.93 14.45
CA ARG A 73 18.70 19.91 14.05
C ARG A 73 18.08 21.21 13.56
N SER A 74 17.03 21.14 12.75
CA SER A 74 16.28 22.32 12.30
C SER A 74 15.68 23.13 13.45
N VAL A 75 15.07 22.45 14.43
CA VAL A 75 14.56 23.11 15.65
C VAL A 75 15.69 23.82 16.39
N LEU A 76 16.82 23.16 16.62
CA LEU A 76 17.97 23.77 17.30
C LEU A 76 18.50 25.00 16.54
N LEU A 77 18.65 24.91 15.23
CA LEU A 77 19.11 26.02 14.39
C LEU A 77 18.14 27.21 14.44
N ILE A 78 16.84 26.97 14.30
CA ILE A 78 15.82 28.03 14.39
C ILE A 78 15.83 28.65 15.79
N THR A 79 16.01 27.86 16.84
CA THR A 79 16.03 28.38 18.22
C THR A 79 17.27 29.24 18.48
N LEU A 80 18.43 28.86 17.95
CA LEU A 80 19.66 29.67 18.01
C LEU A 80 19.46 31.02 17.33
N ILE A 81 18.90 31.01 16.12
CA ILE A 81 18.58 32.23 15.36
C ILE A 81 17.59 33.10 16.15
N MET A 82 16.51 32.51 16.67
CA MET A 82 15.47 33.24 17.40
C MET A 82 15.98 33.89 18.70
N ILE A 83 16.94 33.26 19.39
CA ILE A 83 17.59 33.83 20.57
C ILE A 83 18.37 35.11 20.21
N CYS A 84 18.95 35.19 19.01
CA CYS A 84 19.66 36.39 18.56
C CYS A 84 18.73 37.58 18.25
N PHE A 85 17.49 37.34 17.82
CA PHE A 85 16.57 38.39 17.38
C PHE A 85 15.58 38.86 18.46
N VAL A 86 15.24 38.01 19.43
CA VAL A 86 14.14 38.26 20.38
C VAL A 86 14.66 38.42 21.81
N ARG A 87 14.24 39.50 22.49
CA ARG A 87 14.65 39.80 23.88
C ARG A 87 14.08 38.84 24.93
N ASN A 88 12.95 38.20 24.64
CA ASN A 88 12.24 37.31 25.57
C ASN A 88 12.75 35.86 25.48
N ILE A 89 14.02 35.65 25.85
CA ILE A 89 14.69 34.34 25.85
C ILE A 89 13.88 33.21 26.54
N PRO A 90 13.31 33.38 27.75
CA PRO A 90 12.65 32.26 28.44
C PRO A 90 11.46 31.68 27.66
N ARG A 91 10.75 32.51 26.89
CA ARG A 91 9.61 32.08 26.07
C ARG A 91 10.06 31.18 24.91
N ILE A 92 11.18 31.51 24.27
CA ILE A 92 11.71 30.74 23.14
C ILE A 92 12.27 29.41 23.63
N LEU A 93 12.96 29.40 24.77
CA LEU A 93 13.45 28.16 25.38
C LEU A 93 12.31 27.22 25.75
N PHE A 94 11.21 27.74 26.32
CA PHE A 94 10.03 26.93 26.61
C PHE A 94 9.43 26.28 25.34
N LEU A 95 9.30 27.03 24.25
CA LEU A 95 8.81 26.51 22.97
C LEU A 95 9.76 25.47 22.35
N SER A 96 11.06 25.69 22.45
CA SER A 96 12.09 24.74 22.00
C SER A 96 11.97 23.41 22.76
N ILE A 97 11.91 23.47 24.09
CA ILE A 97 11.75 22.27 24.93
C ILE A 97 10.45 21.54 24.60
N LEU A 98 9.33 22.26 24.43
CA LEU A 98 8.05 21.66 24.04
C LEU A 98 8.15 20.93 22.69
N SER A 99 8.82 21.53 21.71
CA SER A 99 9.01 20.90 20.39
C SER A 99 9.92 19.67 20.44
N LEU A 100 11.00 19.69 21.25
CA LEU A 100 11.85 18.52 21.47
C LEU A 100 11.10 17.40 22.21
N ALA A 101 10.24 17.75 23.17
CA ALA A 101 9.37 16.79 23.85
C ALA A 101 8.36 16.13 22.90
N ALA A 102 7.79 16.89 21.96
CA ALA A 102 6.92 16.33 20.92
C ALA A 102 7.67 15.37 19.99
N ILE A 103 8.90 15.71 19.58
CA ILE A 103 9.76 14.84 18.76
C ILE A 103 10.13 13.57 19.52
N TRP A 104 10.50 13.68 20.80
CA TRP A 104 10.76 12.52 21.65
C TRP A 104 9.51 11.66 21.84
N GLY A 105 8.33 12.27 22.03
CA GLY A 105 7.06 11.56 22.09
C GLY A 105 6.79 10.79 20.79
N MET A 106 7.00 11.42 19.63
CA MET A 106 6.89 10.76 18.33
C MET A 106 7.88 9.59 18.21
N TYR A 107 9.13 9.76 18.67
CA TYR A 107 10.06 8.65 18.73
C TYR A 107 9.52 7.51 19.58
N GLN A 108 8.95 7.75 20.77
CA GLN A 108 8.43 6.67 21.62
C GLN A 108 7.18 5.98 21.06
N PHE A 109 6.30 6.72 20.39
CA PHE A 109 5.10 6.15 19.78
C PHE A 109 5.40 5.35 18.51
N TYR A 110 6.40 5.77 17.74
CA TYR A 110 6.74 5.16 16.44
C TYR A 110 8.04 4.35 16.48
N ALA A 111 8.77 4.34 17.59
CA ALA A 111 9.90 3.44 17.79
C ALA A 111 9.34 2.02 17.67
N PRO A 112 9.80 1.25 16.67
CA PRO A 112 9.33 -0.10 16.50
C PRO A 112 9.66 -0.86 17.78
N ARG A 113 8.62 -1.29 18.50
CA ARG A 113 8.77 -2.36 19.49
C ARG A 113 9.39 -3.51 18.70
N GLU A 114 10.57 -3.99 19.12
CA GLU A 114 11.26 -5.07 18.42
C GLU A 114 10.27 -6.23 18.22
N GLY A 115 9.84 -6.46 16.97
CA GLY A 115 8.85 -7.48 16.61
C GLY A 115 7.52 -7.02 15.99
N MET A 116 7.30 -5.73 15.70
CA MET A 116 6.04 -5.27 15.05
C MET A 116 6.28 -4.80 13.61
N GLU A 117 5.73 -5.53 12.64
CA GLU A 117 5.72 -5.16 11.23
C GLU A 117 4.84 -3.91 10.99
N PRO A 118 5.14 -3.07 9.99
CA PRO A 118 4.45 -1.80 9.75
C PRO A 118 3.06 -2.06 9.14
N GLY A 119 2.09 -2.47 9.96
CA GLY A 119 0.71 -2.72 9.54
C GLY A 119 -0.35 -2.62 10.65
N ASP A 120 0.02 -2.72 11.92
CA ASP A 120 -0.95 -3.01 13.00
C ASP A 120 -1.58 -1.80 13.69
N VAL A 121 -1.54 -0.61 13.08
CA VAL A 121 -2.12 0.60 13.70
C VAL A 121 -3.62 0.78 13.42
N TYR A 122 -4.25 -0.14 12.66
CA TYR A 122 -5.71 -0.12 12.47
C TYR A 122 -6.40 -1.19 13.35
N GLY A 123 -6.99 -0.72 14.45
CA GLY A 123 -8.14 -1.26 15.18
C GLY A 123 -8.28 -2.77 15.32
N SER A 124 -8.35 -3.24 16.58
CA SER A 124 -8.77 -4.59 16.96
C SER A 124 -10.04 -5.06 16.22
N LEU A 125 -9.84 -5.74 15.10
CA LEU A 125 -10.80 -6.58 14.43
C LEU A 125 -10.24 -8.00 14.49
N ASP A 126 -11.12 -8.93 14.85
CA ASP A 126 -10.86 -10.31 15.24
C ASP A 126 -9.76 -10.98 14.39
N THR A 127 -8.58 -11.14 14.98
CA THR A 127 -7.32 -11.56 14.35
C THR A 127 -7.42 -12.96 13.72
N SER A 128 -8.44 -13.72 14.10
CA SER A 128 -8.72 -15.06 13.56
C SER A 128 -9.15 -15.03 12.08
N SER A 129 -9.82 -13.96 11.63
CA SER A 129 -10.29 -13.82 10.25
C SER A 129 -9.23 -13.22 9.31
N ILE A 130 -8.39 -12.34 9.85
CA ILE A 130 -7.30 -11.67 9.11
C ILE A 130 -6.15 -12.62 8.80
N ASN A 131 -5.82 -13.53 9.73
CA ASN A 131 -4.74 -14.49 9.52
C ASN A 131 -5.03 -15.49 8.39
N THR A 132 -6.30 -15.82 8.15
CA THR A 132 -6.70 -16.68 7.01
C THR A 132 -6.59 -15.93 5.69
N PHE A 133 -6.99 -14.65 5.65
CA PHE A 133 -6.92 -13.81 4.45
C PHE A 133 -5.48 -13.42 4.08
N SER A 134 -4.65 -13.13 5.08
CA SER A 134 -3.22 -12.84 4.94
C SER A 134 -2.45 -14.04 4.37
N LYS A 135 -2.74 -15.25 4.85
CA LYS A 135 -2.11 -16.48 4.33
C LYS A 135 -2.48 -16.80 2.87
N LEU A 136 -3.67 -16.39 2.43
CA LEU A 136 -4.12 -16.49 1.04
C LEU A 136 -3.47 -15.42 0.13
N ALA A 137 -3.06 -14.28 0.69
CA ALA A 137 -2.42 -13.19 -0.05
C ALA A 137 -0.92 -13.43 -0.30
N THR A 138 -0.24 -14.22 0.54
CA THR A 138 1.21 -14.51 0.40
C THR A 138 1.52 -15.51 -0.71
N ASP A 139 0.55 -16.33 -1.12
CA ASP A 139 0.66 -17.16 -2.34
C ASP A 139 0.35 -16.30 -3.57
N SER A 140 1.37 -15.58 -4.03
CA SER A 140 1.34 -14.69 -5.21
C SER A 140 0.90 -15.33 -6.53
N ASN A 141 0.79 -16.66 -6.61
CA ASN A 141 0.24 -17.38 -7.76
C ASN A 141 -1.25 -17.74 -7.60
N ALA A 142 -1.76 -17.92 -6.37
CA ALA A 142 -3.16 -18.31 -6.12
C ALA A 142 -4.13 -17.12 -6.14
N SER A 143 -3.63 -15.91 -5.84
CA SER A 143 -4.44 -14.68 -5.84
C SER A 143 -4.87 -14.22 -7.25
N SER A 144 -4.17 -14.66 -8.30
CA SER A 144 -4.53 -14.31 -9.69
C SER A 144 -5.80 -15.02 -10.19
N GLU A 145 -6.20 -16.11 -9.56
CA GLU A 145 -7.40 -16.88 -9.93
C GLU A 145 -8.67 -16.45 -9.17
N LEU A 146 -8.54 -15.66 -8.09
CA LEU A 146 -9.66 -15.29 -7.23
C LEU A 146 -10.41 -14.04 -7.70
N TYR A 147 -9.74 -13.14 -8.43
CA TYR A 147 -10.29 -11.86 -8.85
C TYR A 147 -10.07 -11.60 -10.33
N GLN A 148 -11.04 -10.95 -10.97
CA GLN A 148 -10.88 -10.45 -12.32
C GLN A 148 -10.14 -9.12 -12.33
N GLN A 149 -8.91 -9.13 -12.85
CA GLN A 149 -8.09 -7.94 -12.94
C GLN A 149 -8.74 -6.85 -13.84
N PRO A 150 -8.60 -5.57 -13.45
CA PRO A 150 -8.90 -4.42 -14.28
C PRO A 150 -8.29 -4.53 -15.68
N SER A 151 -9.07 -4.20 -16.71
CA SER A 151 -8.59 -4.14 -18.09
C SER A 151 -8.84 -2.75 -18.69
N PRO A 152 -8.15 -2.35 -19.77
CA PRO A 152 -8.42 -1.05 -20.41
C PRO A 152 -9.86 -0.91 -20.90
N ASN A 153 -10.52 -2.00 -21.29
CA ASN A 153 -11.92 -1.98 -21.73
C ASN A 153 -12.89 -1.84 -20.54
N ASN A 154 -12.47 -2.29 -19.35
CA ASN A 154 -13.26 -2.23 -18.13
C ASN A 154 -12.36 -1.96 -16.91
N PRO A 155 -11.95 -0.69 -16.69
CA PRO A 155 -10.99 -0.35 -15.65
C PRO A 155 -11.52 -0.65 -14.24
N PHE A 156 -12.82 -0.55 -14.02
CA PHE A 156 -13.45 -0.79 -12.70
C PHE A 156 -13.91 -2.24 -12.51
N SER A 157 -13.72 -3.11 -13.50
CA SER A 157 -14.13 -4.53 -13.49
C SER A 157 -15.62 -4.73 -13.17
N ASN A 158 -16.48 -3.80 -13.59
CA ASN A 158 -17.93 -3.91 -13.43
C ASN A 158 -18.52 -4.98 -14.34
N VAL A 159 -19.69 -5.53 -14.00
CA VAL A 159 -20.42 -6.41 -14.91
C VAL A 159 -20.89 -5.62 -16.13
N LEU A 160 -20.43 -6.02 -17.31
CA LEU A 160 -20.89 -5.46 -18.58
C LEU A 160 -21.96 -6.37 -19.20
N VAL A 161 -22.77 -5.82 -20.10
CA VAL A 161 -23.79 -6.60 -20.83
C VAL A 161 -23.13 -7.67 -21.72
N SER A 162 -21.96 -7.37 -22.28
CA SER A 162 -21.16 -8.32 -23.07
C SER A 162 -20.66 -9.51 -22.25
N ASP A 163 -20.47 -9.34 -20.93
CA ASP A 163 -19.94 -10.39 -20.08
C ASP A 163 -20.89 -11.59 -19.98
N TYR A 164 -22.19 -11.43 -20.26
CA TYR A 164 -23.11 -12.58 -20.27
C TYR A 164 -22.80 -13.58 -21.39
N ASP A 165 -22.24 -13.12 -22.50
CA ASP A 165 -21.83 -13.97 -23.62
C ASP A 165 -20.34 -14.32 -23.54
N ASP A 166 -19.49 -13.32 -23.28
CA ASP A 166 -18.03 -13.45 -23.34
C ASP A 166 -17.41 -14.02 -22.04
N ASN A 167 -18.04 -13.78 -20.88
CA ASN A 167 -17.53 -14.20 -19.56
C ASN A 167 -18.66 -14.56 -18.57
N PRO A 168 -19.43 -15.62 -18.83
CA PRO A 168 -20.62 -15.95 -18.04
C PRO A 168 -20.30 -16.37 -16.59
N GLN A 169 -19.05 -16.72 -16.29
CA GLN A 169 -18.55 -17.01 -14.93
C GLN A 169 -17.58 -15.93 -14.46
N LYS A 170 -18.04 -14.68 -14.54
CA LYS A 170 -17.24 -13.50 -14.18
C LYS A 170 -16.80 -13.56 -12.71
N LEU A 171 -15.48 -13.54 -12.48
CA LEU A 171 -14.86 -13.45 -11.17
C LEU A 171 -15.08 -12.06 -10.53
N PRO A 172 -15.06 -11.96 -9.19
CA PRO A 172 -15.25 -10.70 -8.50
C PRO A 172 -14.14 -9.69 -8.82
N ALA A 173 -14.46 -8.41 -8.77
CA ALA A 173 -13.45 -7.35 -8.89
C ALA A 173 -12.52 -7.35 -7.67
N PRO A 174 -11.22 -7.03 -7.85
CA PRO A 174 -10.27 -6.95 -6.75
C PRO A 174 -10.60 -5.78 -5.81
N PRO A 175 -10.18 -5.88 -4.54
CA PRO A 175 -10.39 -4.81 -3.57
C PRO A 175 -9.58 -3.55 -3.94
N ILE A 176 -10.27 -2.44 -4.15
CA ILE A 176 -9.66 -1.16 -4.54
C ILE A 176 -8.82 -0.53 -3.43
N SER A 177 -8.97 -0.98 -2.19
CA SER A 177 -8.17 -0.53 -1.05
C SER A 177 -6.68 -0.88 -1.19
N ASN A 178 -6.34 -1.88 -2.02
CA ASN A 178 -4.96 -2.22 -2.31
C ASN A 178 -4.34 -1.16 -3.26
N PRO A 179 -3.24 -0.49 -2.86
CA PRO A 179 -2.63 0.58 -3.66
C PRO A 179 -2.15 0.10 -5.04
N THR A 180 -1.73 -1.16 -5.17
CA THR A 180 -1.31 -1.75 -6.45
C THR A 180 -2.49 -1.85 -7.43
N ILE A 181 -3.65 -2.27 -6.93
CA ILE A 181 -4.87 -2.38 -7.72
C ILE A 181 -5.38 -0.99 -8.08
N ASN A 182 -5.38 -0.05 -7.12
CA ASN A 182 -5.77 1.34 -7.39
C ASN A 182 -4.95 1.94 -8.54
N LYS A 183 -3.62 1.80 -8.49
CA LYS A 183 -2.73 2.23 -9.57
C LYS A 183 -3.07 1.55 -10.90
N MET A 184 -3.31 0.24 -10.89
CA MET A 184 -3.70 -0.51 -12.08
C MET A 184 -5.03 -0.02 -12.68
N VAL A 185 -6.02 0.32 -11.86
CA VAL A 185 -7.29 0.90 -12.33
C VAL A 185 -7.06 2.27 -12.98
N MET A 186 -6.24 3.13 -12.37
CA MET A 186 -5.89 4.43 -12.93
C MET A 186 -5.15 4.30 -14.27
N ASP A 187 -4.15 3.43 -14.34
CA ASP A 187 -3.37 3.19 -15.57
C ASP A 187 -4.26 2.64 -16.69
N ASN A 188 -5.16 1.70 -16.38
CA ASN A 188 -6.13 1.16 -17.34
C ASN A 188 -7.16 2.20 -17.78
N ALA A 189 -7.59 3.10 -16.89
CA ALA A 189 -8.48 4.20 -17.24
C ALA A 189 -7.81 5.18 -18.21
N VAL A 190 -6.51 5.46 -18.03
CA VAL A 190 -5.75 6.26 -19.00
C VAL A 190 -5.62 5.52 -20.34
N GLN A 191 -5.36 4.22 -20.33
CA GLN A 191 -5.29 3.41 -21.55
C GLN A 191 -6.64 3.31 -22.28
N SER A 192 -7.76 3.27 -21.56
CA SER A 192 -9.10 3.25 -22.17
C SER A 192 -9.36 4.49 -23.03
N ILE A 193 -8.92 5.66 -22.54
CA ILE A 193 -9.02 6.94 -23.26
C ILE A 193 -8.15 6.90 -24.53
N GLN A 194 -6.94 6.36 -24.43
CA GLN A 194 -6.06 6.21 -25.59
C GLN A 194 -6.66 5.27 -26.65
N ASN A 195 -7.28 4.17 -26.23
CA ASN A 195 -7.96 3.21 -27.12
C ASN A 195 -9.22 3.80 -27.76
N ALA A 196 -9.94 4.67 -27.06
CA ALA A 196 -11.11 5.36 -27.59
C ALA A 196 -10.74 6.40 -28.68
N HIS A 197 -9.50 6.88 -28.71
CA HIS A 197 -9.02 7.92 -29.63
C HIS A 197 -7.80 7.48 -30.45
N PRO A 198 -7.93 6.50 -31.37
CA PRO A 198 -6.81 5.97 -32.14
C PRO A 198 -6.16 6.99 -33.09
N ASN A 199 -6.90 8.03 -33.50
CA ASN A 199 -6.42 9.07 -34.40
C ASN A 199 -5.45 10.06 -33.72
N LEU A 200 -5.36 10.03 -32.39
CA LEU A 200 -4.54 10.93 -31.59
C LEU A 200 -3.44 10.12 -30.88
N PRO A 201 -2.22 10.04 -31.44
CA PRO A 201 -1.14 9.34 -30.77
C PRO A 201 -0.74 10.06 -29.48
N ASN A 202 -0.50 9.29 -28.42
CA ASN A 202 -0.05 9.73 -27.10
C ASN A 202 -0.92 10.85 -26.50
N ILE A 203 -2.26 10.70 -26.57
CA ILE A 203 -3.18 11.66 -25.96
C ILE A 203 -3.04 11.66 -24.43
N SER A 204 -2.78 10.50 -23.83
CA SER A 204 -2.51 10.35 -22.41
C SER A 204 -1.37 11.23 -21.94
N ASP A 205 -0.27 11.25 -22.71
CA ASP A 205 0.92 12.01 -22.35
C ASP A 205 0.69 13.52 -22.47
N LYS A 206 -0.28 13.95 -23.29
CA LYS A 206 -0.65 15.37 -23.41
C LYS A 206 -1.63 15.84 -22.35
N LEU A 207 -2.45 14.93 -21.82
CA LEU A 207 -3.48 15.24 -20.83
C LEU A 207 -2.99 15.10 -19.39
N PHE A 208 -2.00 14.24 -19.17
CA PHE A 208 -1.61 13.80 -17.82
C PHE A 208 -0.12 13.88 -17.54
N ARG A 209 0.71 14.39 -18.48
CA ARG A 209 2.14 14.62 -18.20
C ARG A 209 2.49 16.09 -18.35
N ASN A 210 3.40 16.49 -17.50
CA ASN A 210 4.01 17.81 -17.51
C ASN A 210 5.11 17.93 -18.57
N ILE A 211 5.66 19.14 -18.69
CA ILE A 211 6.76 19.48 -19.59
C ILE A 211 8.05 18.65 -19.37
N HIS A 212 8.18 17.98 -18.22
CA HIS A 212 9.30 17.13 -17.84
C HIS A 212 9.03 15.62 -18.03
N GLY A 213 7.84 15.24 -18.53
CA GLY A 213 7.48 13.85 -18.81
C GLY A 213 7.01 13.04 -17.60
N GLU A 214 6.85 13.70 -16.45
CA GLU A 214 6.27 13.16 -15.22
C GLU A 214 4.80 13.57 -15.08
N MET A 215 3.98 12.79 -14.38
CA MET A 215 2.59 13.16 -14.10
C MET A 215 2.56 14.27 -13.05
N ASP A 216 2.04 15.44 -13.41
CA ASP A 216 1.89 16.54 -12.45
C ASP A 216 0.87 16.16 -11.37
N ILE A 217 1.20 16.39 -10.09
CA ILE A 217 0.29 16.15 -8.95
C ILE A 217 -1.07 16.85 -9.15
N LYS A 218 -1.06 18.03 -9.77
CA LYS A 218 -2.29 18.78 -10.09
C LYS A 218 -3.14 18.08 -11.16
N GLU A 219 -2.51 17.54 -12.19
CA GLU A 219 -3.20 16.83 -13.27
C GLU A 219 -3.74 15.49 -12.76
N GLN A 220 -2.95 14.76 -11.96
CA GLN A 220 -3.40 13.55 -11.27
C GLN A 220 -4.64 13.84 -10.42
N LEU A 221 -4.61 14.89 -9.60
CA LEU A 221 -5.75 15.25 -8.76
C LEU A 221 -6.98 15.59 -9.59
N ASN A 222 -6.82 16.36 -10.67
CA ASN A 222 -7.93 16.70 -11.56
C ASN A 222 -8.51 15.45 -12.25
N PHE A 223 -7.65 14.51 -12.63
CA PHE A 223 -8.07 13.23 -13.21
C PHE A 223 -8.83 12.38 -12.19
N GLU A 224 -8.30 12.18 -10.98
CA GLU A 224 -8.99 11.48 -9.90
C GLU A 224 -10.34 12.12 -9.57
N GLN A 225 -10.41 13.46 -9.57
CA GLN A 225 -11.66 14.19 -9.38
C GLN A 225 -12.68 13.96 -10.50
N SER A 226 -12.21 13.83 -11.75
CA SER A 226 -13.07 13.47 -12.89
C SER A 226 -13.59 12.04 -12.77
N LEU A 227 -12.81 11.15 -12.16
CA LEU A 227 -13.16 9.75 -11.95
C LEU A 227 -14.18 9.51 -10.83
N ARG A 228 -14.55 10.53 -10.04
CA ARG A 228 -15.53 10.38 -8.93
C ARG A 228 -16.89 9.80 -9.34
N GLN A 229 -17.29 10.02 -10.59
CA GLN A 229 -18.56 9.49 -11.11
C GLN A 229 -18.46 8.02 -11.50
N PHE A 230 -17.25 7.49 -11.64
CA PHE A 230 -16.99 6.12 -12.02
C PHE A 230 -16.58 5.33 -10.77
N ASN A 231 -17.35 4.31 -10.46
CA ASN A 231 -17.11 3.45 -9.31
C ASN A 231 -17.35 1.99 -9.67
N SER A 232 -16.78 1.10 -8.88
CA SER A 232 -17.13 -0.31 -8.94
C SER A 232 -18.49 -0.52 -8.26
N ASN A 233 -19.38 -1.25 -8.91
CA ASN A 233 -20.67 -1.60 -8.34
C ASN A 233 -20.49 -2.66 -7.22
N PRO A 234 -21.42 -2.77 -6.26
CA PRO A 234 -21.27 -3.73 -5.17
C PRO A 234 -21.34 -5.20 -5.61
N SER A 235 -21.89 -5.48 -6.80
CA SER A 235 -22.00 -6.83 -7.36
C SER A 235 -21.26 -6.90 -8.69
N THR A 236 -20.07 -7.49 -8.69
CA THR A 236 -19.16 -7.56 -9.84
C THR A 236 -19.08 -8.95 -10.47
N THR A 237 -19.89 -9.91 -9.98
CA THR A 237 -19.88 -11.32 -10.40
C THR A 237 -21.10 -11.67 -11.25
N ILE A 238 -20.99 -12.73 -12.05
CA ILE A 238 -22.11 -13.36 -12.75
C ILE A 238 -22.13 -14.85 -12.36
N PRO A 239 -23.21 -15.35 -11.75
CA PRO A 239 -24.34 -14.61 -11.16
C PRO A 239 -23.91 -13.79 -9.93
N ASN A 240 -24.82 -12.93 -9.42
CA ASN A 240 -24.61 -12.26 -8.13
C ASN A 240 -24.55 -13.28 -6.98
N ASP A 241 -23.64 -13.08 -6.02
CA ASP A 241 -23.44 -13.95 -4.87
C ASP A 241 -24.51 -13.75 -3.78
N GLN A 242 -25.69 -14.30 -4.05
CA GLN A 242 -26.80 -14.32 -3.09
C GLN A 242 -26.50 -15.23 -1.87
N GLY A 243 -25.62 -16.21 -2.04
CA GLY A 243 -25.25 -17.16 -0.99
C GLY A 243 -24.46 -16.47 0.12
N ALA A 244 -23.41 -15.72 -0.24
CA ALA A 244 -22.64 -14.94 0.72
C ALA A 244 -23.49 -13.86 1.39
N PHE A 245 -24.42 -13.22 0.67
CA PHE A 245 -25.35 -12.26 1.28
C PHE A 245 -26.27 -12.92 2.31
N ALA A 246 -26.86 -14.09 2.01
CA ALA A 246 -27.70 -14.81 2.95
C ALA A 246 -26.91 -15.27 4.19
N GLN A 247 -25.67 -15.75 3.99
CA GLN A 247 -24.77 -16.12 5.07
C GLN A 247 -24.38 -14.91 5.93
N PHE A 248 -24.18 -13.74 5.32
CA PHE A 248 -23.92 -12.51 6.06
C PHE A 248 -25.12 -12.09 6.93
N CYS A 249 -26.35 -12.21 6.42
CA CYS A 249 -27.54 -11.81 7.18
C CYS A 249 -27.97 -12.84 8.25
N TYR A 250 -27.81 -14.14 7.98
CA TYR A 250 -28.42 -15.21 8.79
C TYR A 250 -27.46 -16.32 9.21
N GLY A 251 -26.22 -16.32 8.72
CA GLY A 251 -25.27 -17.42 8.91
C GLY A 251 -24.92 -17.69 10.37
N ASP A 252 -24.83 -16.64 11.18
CA ASP A 252 -24.49 -16.74 12.61
C ASP A 252 -25.74 -16.79 13.51
N MET A 253 -26.94 -16.86 12.91
CA MET A 253 -28.19 -16.90 13.66
C MET A 253 -28.43 -18.30 14.22
N ILE A 254 -27.98 -18.52 15.45
CA ILE A 254 -28.23 -19.78 16.17
C ILE A 254 -29.72 -19.96 16.48
N SER A 255 -30.30 -21.11 16.09
CA SER A 255 -31.70 -21.42 16.36
C SER A 255 -31.86 -22.38 17.55
N CYS A 256 -32.86 -22.13 18.39
CA CYS A 256 -33.26 -23.09 19.43
C CYS A 256 -33.77 -24.41 18.82
N LYS A 257 -34.32 -24.37 17.59
CA LYS A 257 -34.81 -25.57 16.89
C LYS A 257 -33.69 -26.56 16.53
N GLU A 258 -32.45 -26.07 16.44
CA GLU A 258 -31.26 -26.89 16.20
C GLU A 258 -30.69 -27.51 17.49
N GLY A 259 -31.33 -27.29 18.65
CA GLY A 259 -30.89 -27.83 19.94
C GLY A 259 -29.82 -27.00 20.63
N ASN A 260 -29.60 -25.74 20.19
CA ASN A 260 -28.65 -24.84 20.85
C ASN A 260 -29.23 -24.30 22.16
N LEU A 261 -28.68 -24.76 23.30
CA LEU A 261 -29.17 -24.38 24.64
C LEU A 261 -29.07 -22.88 24.92
N PHE A 262 -28.03 -22.20 24.42
CA PHE A 262 -27.86 -20.74 24.57
C PHE A 262 -28.90 -19.95 23.77
N ALA A 263 -29.31 -20.45 22.60
CA ALA A 263 -30.39 -19.85 21.83
C ALA A 263 -31.75 -20.05 22.51
N CYS A 264 -31.98 -21.22 23.12
CA CYS A 264 -33.23 -21.54 23.80
C CYS A 264 -33.44 -20.75 25.10
N SER A 265 -32.37 -20.46 25.85
CA SER A 265 -32.44 -19.74 27.12
C SER A 265 -32.61 -18.22 26.98
N ARG A 266 -32.38 -17.65 25.78
CA ARG A 266 -32.49 -16.20 25.52
C ARG A 266 -33.87 -15.60 25.75
N ASN A 267 -34.94 -16.40 25.71
CA ASN A 267 -36.33 -15.93 25.86
C ASN A 267 -37.06 -16.55 27.07
N THR A 268 -36.35 -17.26 27.95
CA THR A 268 -36.97 -17.84 29.16
C THR A 268 -36.94 -16.83 30.30
N SER A 269 -38.11 -16.38 30.76
CA SER A 269 -38.28 -15.39 31.83
C SER A 269 -37.94 -15.88 33.25
N HIS A 270 -37.32 -17.05 33.40
CA HIS A 270 -37.07 -17.71 34.68
C HIS A 270 -35.57 -17.90 34.95
N TYR A 271 -34.76 -16.84 34.83
CA TYR A 271 -33.33 -16.89 35.15
C TYR A 271 -33.02 -16.65 36.64
N ASN A 272 -34.05 -16.41 37.46
CA ASN A 272 -33.93 -15.95 38.85
C ASN A 272 -34.86 -16.68 39.83
N ASN A 273 -35.29 -17.91 39.51
CA ASN A 273 -35.88 -18.80 40.51
C ASN A 273 -34.81 -19.75 41.05
N TYR A 274 -33.93 -19.21 41.90
CA TYR A 274 -33.11 -19.95 42.86
C TYR A 274 -33.30 -19.32 44.23
#